data_AF-A0A525JTV0-F1
#
_entry.id   AF-A0A525JTV0-F1
#
_cell.length_a   1.000
_cell.length_b   1.000
_cell.length_c   1.000
_cell.angle_alpha   90.00
_cell.angle_beta   90.00
_cell.angle_gamma   90.00
#
_symmetry.space_group_name_H-M   'P 1'
#
loop_
_entity.id
_entity.type
_entity.pdbx_description
1 polymer ?
#
loop_
_entity_poly.entity_id
_entity_poly.type
_entity_poly.pdbx_seq_one_letter_code
_entity_poly.pdbx_strand_id
1 'polypeptide(L)'
;MLGELAELGLMLARDLAVAARAAEAPEEKAALVGAFQKTSRTVRLTLALDFKLARDAEAQAAEARLRESQILQAAEAARRPLTEPTPTENQKRRVRNVLNRLLWTESEGDQEEYEVLVEDLDARLYEAEDTPGFAEMPIEVLAGKLAADMRLSGELVVTTAQTLAEGTFTPANASAPPLADTG
;
A
#
# COMPACT_ATOMS: atom_id res chain seq x y z
N MET A 1 -0.27 10.61 -30.52
CA MET A 1 0.74 10.29 -31.55
C MET A 1 0.97 8.77 -31.73
N LEU A 2 1.39 7.99 -30.71
CA LEU A 2 1.56 6.53 -30.89
C LEU A 2 0.23 5.77 -31.07
N GLY A 3 -0.84 6.18 -30.35
CA GLY A 3 -2.18 5.65 -30.54
C GLY A 3 -2.70 5.82 -31.98
N GLU A 4 -2.62 7.04 -32.53
CA GLU A 4 -2.99 7.32 -33.93
C GLU A 4 -2.19 6.47 -34.94
N LEU A 5 -0.89 6.27 -34.71
CA LEU A 5 -0.06 5.40 -35.56
C LEU A 5 -0.51 3.93 -35.48
N ALA A 6 -0.84 3.45 -34.28
CA ALA A 6 -1.35 2.10 -34.09
C ALA A 6 -2.71 1.91 -34.79
N GLU A 7 -3.59 2.90 -34.75
CA GLU A 7 -4.89 2.89 -35.44
C GLU A 7 -4.72 2.84 -36.97
N LEU A 8 -3.88 3.72 -37.54
CA LEU A 8 -3.55 3.70 -38.96
C LEU A 8 -2.92 2.37 -39.39
N GLY A 9 -1.99 1.84 -38.59
CA GLY A 9 -1.40 0.53 -38.84
C GLY A 9 -2.42 -0.61 -38.75
N LEU A 10 -3.40 -0.53 -37.86
CA LEU A 10 -4.45 -1.53 -37.71
C LEU A 10 -5.44 -1.49 -38.89
N MET A 11 -5.78 -0.30 -39.38
CA MET A 11 -6.56 -0.13 -40.62
C MET A 11 -5.83 -0.77 -41.80
N LEU A 12 -4.55 -0.46 -41.99
CA LEU A 12 -3.73 -1.06 -43.05
C LEU A 12 -3.63 -2.59 -42.93
N ALA A 13 -3.49 -3.11 -41.71
CA ALA A 13 -3.48 -4.55 -41.48
C ALA A 13 -4.81 -5.21 -41.87
N ARG A 14 -5.95 -4.56 -41.59
CA ARG A 14 -7.27 -5.05 -42.01
C ARG A 14 -7.39 -5.10 -43.53
N ASP A 15 -6.97 -4.04 -44.21
CA ASP A 15 -7.02 -3.96 -45.67
C ASP A 15 -6.14 -5.03 -46.33
N LEU A 16 -4.93 -5.23 -45.81
CA LEU A 16 -4.03 -6.29 -46.27
C LEU A 16 -4.63 -7.69 -46.05
N ALA A 17 -5.34 -7.92 -44.94
CA ALA A 17 -6.01 -9.18 -44.69
C ALA A 17 -7.17 -9.44 -45.67
N VAL A 18 -7.93 -8.40 -46.03
CA VAL A 18 -9.00 -8.47 -47.03
C VAL A 18 -8.39 -8.77 -48.41
N ALA A 19 -7.36 -8.02 -48.81
CA ALA A 19 -6.67 -8.21 -50.09
C ALA A 19 -6.07 -9.62 -50.20
N ALA A 20 -5.40 -10.10 -49.15
CA ALA A 20 -4.83 -11.45 -49.11
C ALA A 20 -5.87 -12.56 -49.27
N ARG A 21 -7.11 -12.35 -48.78
CA ARG A 21 -8.21 -13.31 -48.94
C ARG A 21 -8.75 -13.33 -50.36
N ALA A 22 -8.78 -12.17 -51.02
CA ALA A 22 -9.27 -12.01 -52.38
C ALA A 22 -8.25 -12.45 -53.46
N ALA A 23 -6.96 -12.49 -53.13
CA ALA A 23 -5.90 -12.85 -54.09
C ALA A 23 -6.03 -14.31 -54.59
N GLU A 24 -6.09 -14.46 -55.91
CA GLU A 24 -6.15 -15.75 -56.60
C GLU A 24 -4.75 -16.31 -56.92
N ALA A 25 -3.81 -15.43 -57.27
CA ALA A 25 -2.44 -15.80 -57.58
C ALA A 25 -1.67 -16.19 -56.28
N PRO A 26 -1.06 -17.40 -56.21
CA PRO A 26 -0.37 -17.85 -55.00
C PRO A 26 0.78 -16.93 -54.54
N GLU A 27 1.54 -16.38 -55.49
CA GLU A 27 2.68 -15.50 -55.20
C GLU A 27 2.23 -14.16 -54.59
N GLU A 28 1.19 -13.55 -55.17
CA GLU A 28 0.58 -12.32 -54.67
C GLU A 28 -0.01 -12.53 -53.27
N LYS A 29 -0.71 -13.65 -53.07
CA LYS A 29 -1.27 -14.02 -51.77
C LYS A 29 -0.19 -14.17 -50.70
N ALA A 30 0.93 -14.82 -51.03
CA ALA A 30 2.05 -14.98 -50.12
C ALA A 30 2.67 -13.62 -49.75
N ALA A 31 2.83 -12.70 -50.72
CA ALA A 31 3.35 -11.36 -50.48
C ALA A 31 2.42 -10.54 -49.56
N LEU A 32 1.11 -10.56 -49.81
CA LEU A 32 0.11 -9.85 -49.00
C LEU A 32 0.02 -10.39 -47.56
N VAL A 33 0.06 -11.71 -47.39
CA VAL A 33 0.14 -12.32 -46.05
C VAL A 33 1.43 -11.91 -45.34
N GLY A 34 2.57 -11.89 -46.04
CA GLY A 34 3.84 -11.42 -45.49
C GLY A 34 3.79 -9.95 -45.03
N ALA A 35 3.19 -9.08 -45.84
CA ALA A 35 2.97 -7.68 -45.48
C ALA A 35 2.04 -7.54 -44.27
N PHE A 36 0.92 -8.27 -44.25
CA PHE A 36 -0.02 -8.29 -43.13
C PHE A 36 0.64 -8.68 -41.81
N GLN A 37 1.47 -9.73 -41.80
CA GLN A 37 2.17 -10.19 -40.61
C GLN A 37 3.17 -9.15 -40.09
N LYS A 38 3.91 -8.50 -40.99
CA LYS A 38 4.85 -7.42 -40.64
C LYS A 38 4.11 -6.24 -40.03
N THR A 39 3.04 -5.75 -40.68
CA THR A 39 2.23 -4.64 -40.17
C THR A 39 1.62 -4.98 -38.81
N SER A 40 1.06 -6.20 -38.66
CA SER A 40 0.49 -6.67 -37.39
C SER A 40 1.51 -6.72 -36.27
N ARG A 41 2.76 -7.12 -36.56
CA ARG A 41 3.85 -7.09 -35.58
C ARG A 41 4.18 -5.66 -35.17
N THR A 42 4.31 -4.74 -36.13
CA THR A 42 4.58 -3.33 -35.84
C THR A 42 3.50 -2.73 -34.94
N VAL A 43 2.22 -2.95 -35.25
CA VAL A 43 1.10 -2.46 -34.40
C VAL A 43 1.20 -2.99 -32.97
N ARG A 44 1.46 -4.30 -32.78
CA ARG A 44 1.65 -4.85 -31.43
C ARG A 44 2.81 -4.20 -30.68
N LEU A 45 3.93 -3.95 -31.36
CA LEU A 45 5.08 -3.30 -30.75
C LEU A 45 4.78 -1.84 -30.38
N THR A 46 4.05 -1.11 -31.23
CA THR A 46 3.61 0.26 -30.94
C THR A 46 2.70 0.30 -29.72
N LEU A 47 1.71 -0.59 -29.63
CA LEU A 47 0.81 -0.68 -28.48
C LEU A 47 1.55 -1.07 -27.20
N ALA A 48 2.49 -2.02 -27.27
CA ALA A 48 3.29 -2.42 -26.12
C ALA A 48 4.17 -1.26 -25.62
N LEU A 49 4.74 -0.47 -26.53
CA LEU A 49 5.51 0.72 -26.19
C LEU A 49 4.63 1.78 -25.54
N ASP A 50 3.45 2.05 -26.11
CA ASP A 50 2.50 3.03 -25.56
C ASP A 50 2.08 2.67 -24.13
N PHE A 51 1.73 1.41 -23.89
CA PHE A 51 1.42 0.90 -22.56
C PHE A 51 2.59 1.03 -21.59
N LYS A 52 3.81 0.73 -22.05
CA LYS A 52 5.02 0.89 -21.23
C LYS A 52 5.24 2.35 -20.84
N LEU A 53 5.13 3.28 -21.79
CA LEU A 53 5.32 4.71 -21.53
C LEU A 53 4.25 5.26 -20.58
N ALA A 54 3.00 4.81 -20.70
CA ALA A 54 1.95 5.19 -19.77
C ALA A 54 2.26 4.74 -18.32
N ARG A 55 2.72 3.50 -18.14
CA ARG A 55 3.14 2.98 -16.83
C ARG A 55 4.35 3.73 -16.27
N ASP A 56 5.34 4.01 -17.11
CA ASP A 56 6.54 4.73 -16.69
C ASP A 56 6.20 6.16 -16.26
N ALA A 57 5.25 6.83 -16.95
CA ALA A 57 4.77 8.15 -16.58
C ALA A 57 4.00 8.15 -15.25
N GLU A 58 3.16 7.15 -15.01
CA GLU A 58 2.45 6.98 -13.74
C GLU A 58 3.41 6.74 -12.57
N ALA A 59 4.41 5.87 -12.77
CA ALA A 59 5.45 5.61 -11.77
C ALA A 59 6.26 6.88 -11.45
N GLN A 60 6.62 7.67 -12.45
CA GLN A 60 7.29 8.95 -12.26
C GLN A 60 6.43 9.97 -11.51
N ALA A 61 5.12 10.01 -11.81
CA ALA A 61 4.19 10.89 -11.10
C ALA A 61 4.04 10.47 -9.63
N ALA A 62 3.94 9.17 -9.33
CA ALA A 62 3.90 8.66 -7.97
C ALA A 62 5.19 8.98 -7.20
N GLU A 63 6.36 8.79 -7.83
CA GLU A 63 7.64 9.14 -7.22
C GLU A 63 7.76 10.65 -6.96
N ALA A 64 7.29 11.49 -7.89
CA ALA A 64 7.28 12.94 -7.69
C ALA A 64 6.42 13.36 -6.49
N ARG A 65 5.22 12.77 -6.32
CA ARG A 65 4.35 13.01 -5.15
C ARG A 65 5.02 12.59 -3.85
N LEU A 66 5.68 11.43 -3.83
CA LEU A 66 6.42 10.97 -2.66
C LEU A 66 7.59 11.89 -2.30
N ARG A 67 8.33 12.41 -3.30
CA ARG A 67 9.39 13.39 -3.04
C ARG A 67 8.83 14.71 -2.54
N GLU A 68 7.72 15.18 -3.09
CA GLU A 68 7.06 16.41 -2.63
C GLU A 68 6.58 16.29 -1.19
N SER A 69 5.93 15.17 -0.84
CA SER A 69 5.50 14.92 0.55
C SER A 69 6.68 14.84 1.51
N GLN A 70 7.79 14.19 1.10
CA GLN A 70 9.02 14.17 1.89
C GLN A 70 9.62 15.57 2.08
N ILE A 71 9.62 16.41 1.05
CA ILE A 71 10.12 17.79 1.15
C ILE A 71 9.25 18.60 2.10
N LEU A 72 7.92 18.47 2.01
CA LEU A 72 6.99 19.15 2.92
C LEU A 72 7.18 18.68 4.36
N GLN A 73 7.29 17.37 4.60
CA GLN A 73 7.57 16.82 5.93
C GLN A 73 8.92 17.30 6.48
N ALA A 74 9.97 17.34 5.65
CA ALA A 74 11.28 17.84 6.06
C ALA A 74 11.25 19.35 6.39
N ALA A 75 10.53 20.14 5.59
CA ALA A 75 10.36 21.57 5.83
C ALA A 75 9.54 21.84 7.10
N GLU A 76 8.50 21.05 7.36
CA GLU A 76 7.72 21.13 8.59
C GLU A 76 8.56 20.73 9.82
N ALA A 77 9.32 19.63 9.71
CA ALA A 77 10.25 19.21 10.75
C ALA A 77 11.32 20.27 11.05
N ALA A 78 11.82 20.97 10.03
CA ALA A 78 12.79 22.06 10.19
C ALA A 78 12.16 23.34 10.80
N ARG A 79 10.86 23.56 10.62
CA ARG A 79 10.13 24.70 11.22
C ARG A 79 9.69 24.45 12.65
N ARG A 80 9.63 23.19 13.10
CA ARG A 80 9.35 22.90 14.50
C ARG A 80 10.48 23.47 15.36
N PRO A 81 10.16 24.25 16.41
CA PRO A 81 11.18 24.74 17.33
C PRO A 81 11.97 23.54 17.87
N LEU A 82 13.30 23.68 17.93
CA LEU A 82 14.26 22.74 18.53
C LEU A 82 14.12 22.70 20.06
N THR A 83 12.90 22.66 20.56
CA THR A 83 12.62 22.33 21.95
C THR A 83 12.78 20.82 22.05
N GLU A 84 13.59 20.34 23.00
CA GLU A 84 13.69 18.90 23.23
C GLU A 84 12.29 18.35 23.49
N PRO A 85 11.87 17.30 22.77
CA PRO A 85 10.52 16.78 22.91
C PRO A 85 10.31 16.33 24.35
N THR A 86 9.27 16.89 24.97
CA THR A 86 8.86 16.55 26.31
C THR A 86 8.57 15.05 26.44
N PRO A 87 8.64 14.45 27.64
CA PRO A 87 8.23 13.06 27.85
C PRO A 87 6.84 12.76 27.27
N THR A 88 5.91 13.71 27.38
CA THR A 88 4.57 13.63 26.80
C THR A 88 4.60 13.56 25.28
N GLU A 89 5.34 14.44 24.59
CA GLU A 89 5.45 14.42 23.13
C GLU A 89 6.10 13.13 22.61
N ASN A 90 7.10 12.61 23.34
CA ASN A 90 7.70 11.32 23.03
C ASN A 90 6.68 10.19 23.17
N GLN A 91 5.84 10.22 24.20
CA GLN A 91 4.78 9.24 24.41
C GLN A 91 3.72 9.30 23.31
N LYS A 92 3.23 10.51 22.94
CA LYS A 92 2.31 10.72 21.81
C LYS A 92 2.88 10.15 20.51
N ARG A 93 4.16 10.44 20.21
CA ARG A 93 4.84 9.94 19.01
C ARG A 93 4.90 8.42 18.98
N ARG A 94 5.22 7.79 20.11
CA ARG A 94 5.28 6.33 20.21
C ARG A 94 3.91 5.69 19.95
N VAL A 95 2.85 6.21 20.58
CA VAL A 95 1.48 5.72 20.39
C VAL A 95 1.03 5.89 18.94
N ARG A 96 1.30 7.06 18.33
CA ARG A 96 0.99 7.32 16.92
C ARG A 96 1.63 6.27 16.02
N ASN A 97 2.90 5.93 16.25
CA ASN A 97 3.60 4.91 15.46
C ASN A 97 2.97 3.51 15.56
N VAL A 98 2.47 3.14 16.75
CA VAL A 98 1.80 1.83 16.95
C VAL A 98 0.47 1.78 16.21
N LEU A 99 -0.32 2.84 16.29
CA LEU A 99 -1.65 2.89 15.67
C LEU A 99 -1.60 3.14 14.17
N ASN A 100 -0.50 3.68 13.64
CA ASN A 100 -0.43 4.12 12.25
C ASN A 100 -0.81 3.03 11.23
N ARG A 101 -0.31 1.82 11.45
CA ARG A 101 -0.61 0.67 10.58
C ARG A 101 -2.06 0.22 10.70
N LEU A 102 -2.62 0.31 11.90
CA LEU A 102 -4.02 -0.03 12.15
C LEU A 102 -4.94 0.96 11.45
N LEU A 103 -4.68 2.27 11.57
CA LEU A 103 -5.45 3.32 10.90
C LEU A 103 -5.45 3.14 9.38
N TRP A 104 -4.28 2.84 8.79
CA TRP A 104 -4.20 2.57 7.35
C TRP A 104 -4.97 1.32 6.91
N THR A 105 -5.05 0.32 7.78
CA THR A 105 -5.81 -0.91 7.47
C THR A 105 -7.31 -0.67 7.59
N GLU A 106 -7.73 0.13 8.57
CA GLU A 106 -9.13 0.52 8.78
C GLU A 106 -9.65 1.43 7.67
N SER A 107 -8.82 2.31 7.11
CA SER A 107 -9.21 3.16 5.98
C SER A 107 -9.28 2.41 4.64
N GLU A 108 -9.09 1.09 4.62
CA GLU A 108 -9.03 0.26 3.41
C GLU A 108 -8.04 0.79 2.33
N GLY A 109 -7.04 1.58 2.74
CA GLY A 109 -6.09 2.24 1.84
C GLY A 109 -6.61 3.52 1.17
N ASP A 110 -7.77 4.03 1.59
CA ASP A 110 -8.25 5.37 1.25
C ASP A 110 -7.46 6.43 2.04
N GLN A 111 -6.94 7.42 1.31
CA GLN A 111 -6.07 8.46 1.86
C GLN A 111 -6.86 9.52 2.63
N GLU A 112 -8.05 9.90 2.18
CA GLU A 112 -8.87 10.93 2.82
C GLU A 112 -9.41 10.42 4.16
N GLU A 113 -9.88 9.17 4.19
CA GLU A 113 -10.34 8.52 5.41
C GLU A 113 -9.18 8.30 6.40
N TYR A 114 -8.00 7.90 5.91
CA TYR A 114 -6.81 7.79 6.76
C TYR A 114 -6.44 9.12 7.41
N GLU A 115 -6.48 10.23 6.67
CA GLU A 115 -6.18 11.56 7.20
C GLU A 115 -7.18 11.97 8.30
N VAL A 116 -8.48 11.72 8.10
CA VAL A 116 -9.52 11.96 9.13
C VAL A 116 -9.24 11.15 10.40
N LEU A 117 -8.87 9.88 10.26
CA LEU A 117 -8.54 9.03 11.41
C LEU A 117 -7.27 9.49 12.14
N VAL A 118 -6.27 9.98 11.43
CA VAL A 118 -5.05 10.55 12.03
C VAL A 118 -5.38 11.83 12.81
N GLU A 119 -6.24 12.70 12.27
CA GLU A 119 -6.69 13.90 12.97
C GLU A 119 -7.50 13.57 14.25
N ASP A 120 -8.37 12.56 14.22
CA ASP A 120 -9.11 12.09 15.40
C ASP A 120 -8.16 11.51 16.47
N LEU A 121 -7.16 10.72 16.06
CA LEU A 121 -6.13 10.23 16.98
C LEU A 121 -5.37 11.38 17.65
N ASP A 122 -5.04 12.41 16.89
CA ASP A 122 -4.30 13.57 17.40
C ASP A 122 -5.13 14.34 18.43
N ALA A 123 -6.41 14.59 18.15
CA ALA A 123 -7.33 15.22 19.09
C ALA A 123 -7.40 14.43 20.42
N ARG A 124 -7.54 13.11 20.36
CA ARG A 124 -7.62 12.26 21.55
C ARG A 124 -6.31 12.18 22.32
N LEU A 125 -5.18 12.20 21.63
CA LEU A 125 -3.86 12.28 22.29
C LEU A 125 -3.67 13.62 23.01
N TYR A 126 -4.22 14.71 22.48
CA TYR A 126 -4.25 16.01 23.18
C TYR A 126 -5.15 15.96 24.40
N GLU A 127 -6.33 15.35 24.34
CA GLU A 127 -7.20 15.21 25.51
C GLU A 127 -6.58 14.30 26.59
N ALA A 128 -5.92 13.21 26.18
CA ALA A 128 -5.32 12.27 27.11
C ALA A 128 -4.09 12.83 27.84
N GLU A 129 -3.42 13.84 27.29
CA GLU A 129 -2.23 14.48 27.89
C GLU A 129 -2.50 15.03 29.30
N ASP A 130 -3.72 15.52 29.57
CA ASP A 130 -4.11 16.05 30.87
C ASP A 130 -4.26 14.96 31.95
N THR A 131 -4.17 13.67 31.56
CA THR A 131 -4.30 12.55 32.49
C THR A 131 -3.05 12.39 33.35
N PRO A 132 -3.19 12.32 34.70
CA PRO A 132 -2.05 12.04 35.57
C PRO A 132 -1.36 10.73 35.20
N GLY A 133 -0.04 10.78 35.00
CA GLY A 133 0.74 9.59 34.63
C GLY A 133 0.74 9.26 33.13
N PHE A 134 0.28 10.18 32.26
CA PHE A 134 0.23 9.94 30.81
C PHE A 134 1.59 9.52 30.23
N ALA A 135 2.65 10.23 30.58
CA ALA A 135 3.99 9.99 30.06
C ALA A 135 4.58 8.65 30.53
N GLU A 136 4.17 8.17 31.70
CA GLU A 136 4.61 6.90 32.30
C GLU A 136 3.72 5.71 31.94
N MET A 137 2.55 5.94 31.32
CA MET A 137 1.62 4.87 30.98
C MET A 137 2.26 3.89 29.98
N PRO A 138 2.10 2.57 30.16
CA PRO A 138 2.53 1.60 29.16
C PRO A 138 1.88 1.89 27.81
N ILE A 139 2.67 1.85 26.75
CA ILE A 139 2.25 2.25 25.40
C ILE A 139 1.11 1.37 24.90
N GLU A 140 1.10 0.09 25.25
CA GLU A 140 0.07 -0.90 24.89
C GLU A 140 -1.28 -0.55 25.52
N VAL A 141 -1.25 -0.11 26.78
CA VAL A 141 -2.45 0.27 27.53
C VAL A 141 -3.04 1.55 26.94
N LEU A 142 -2.20 2.52 26.64
CA LEU A 142 -2.63 3.79 26.06
C LEU A 142 -3.13 3.60 24.61
N ALA A 143 -2.40 2.85 23.78
CA ALA A 143 -2.79 2.56 22.40
C ALA A 143 -4.09 1.72 22.35
N GLY A 144 -4.24 0.74 23.24
CA GLY A 144 -5.45 -0.07 23.33
C GLY A 144 -6.68 0.74 23.77
N LYS A 145 -6.52 1.65 24.74
CA LYS A 145 -7.58 2.58 25.14
C LYS A 145 -8.00 3.49 23.99
N LEU A 146 -7.04 4.12 23.31
CA LEU A 146 -7.32 5.03 22.20
C LEU A 146 -7.93 4.30 21.01
N ALA A 147 -7.47 3.09 20.68
CA ALA A 147 -8.08 2.27 19.64
C ALA A 147 -9.53 1.91 19.97
N ALA A 148 -9.83 1.56 21.23
CA ALA A 148 -11.19 1.28 21.67
C ALA A 148 -12.08 2.54 21.63
N ASP A 149 -11.55 3.69 22.04
CA ASP A 149 -12.28 4.97 22.03
C ASP A 149 -12.57 5.43 20.59
N MET A 150 -11.65 5.18 19.66
CA MET A 150 -11.81 5.40 18.21
C MET A 150 -12.66 4.32 17.54
N ARG A 151 -13.01 3.24 18.24
CA ARG A 151 -13.76 2.08 17.74
C ARG A 151 -13.07 1.36 16.57
N LEU A 152 -11.74 1.34 16.56
CA LEU A 152 -10.96 0.58 15.58
C LEU A 152 -11.15 -0.92 15.85
N SER A 153 -11.31 -1.70 14.77
CA SER A 153 -11.72 -3.11 14.84
C SER A 153 -10.59 -4.10 14.58
N GLY A 154 -9.49 -3.64 13.97
CA GLY A 154 -8.35 -4.45 13.60
C GLY A 154 -7.42 -4.83 14.75
N GLU A 155 -6.57 -5.83 14.49
CA GLU A 155 -5.62 -6.33 15.48
C GLU A 155 -4.45 -5.36 15.66
N LEU A 156 -4.24 -4.94 16.90
CA LEU A 156 -3.18 -4.02 17.27
C LEU A 156 -1.87 -4.79 17.46
N VAL A 157 -1.00 -4.74 16.45
CA VAL A 157 0.30 -5.43 16.49
C VAL A 157 1.30 -4.58 17.26
N VAL A 158 1.48 -4.86 18.55
CA VAL A 158 2.59 -4.29 19.33
C VAL A 158 3.79 -5.22 19.25
N THR A 159 4.79 -4.85 18.44
CA THR A 159 6.09 -5.53 18.48
C THR A 159 6.89 -5.00 19.66
N THR A 160 6.76 -5.62 20.83
CA THR A 160 7.67 -5.33 21.95
C THR A 160 8.95 -6.15 21.81
N ALA A 161 10.10 -5.58 22.18
CA ALA A 161 11.32 -6.35 22.45
C ALA A 161 11.14 -7.31 23.66
N GLN A 162 10.00 -7.23 24.37
CA GLN A 162 9.64 -8.05 25.52
C GLN A 162 9.11 -9.44 25.11
N THR A 163 8.48 -9.61 23.94
CA THR A 163 8.02 -10.92 23.45
C THR A 163 9.15 -11.84 22.97
N LEU A 164 10.38 -11.33 22.80
CA LEU A 164 11.57 -12.15 22.56
C LEU A 164 12.25 -12.63 23.86
N ALA A 165 11.91 -12.07 25.02
CA ALA A 165 12.46 -12.49 26.30
C ALA A 165 11.62 -13.57 26.99
N GLU A 166 10.32 -13.66 26.69
CA GLU A 166 9.41 -14.68 27.24
C GLU A 166 9.01 -15.70 26.17
N GLY A 167 10.01 -16.38 25.62
CA GLY A 167 9.79 -17.68 25.00
C GLY A 167 9.43 -18.71 26.07
N THR A 168 8.15 -18.81 26.44
CA THR A 168 7.46 -20.04 26.89
C THR A 168 6.05 -19.70 27.37
N PHE A 169 5.07 -19.77 26.46
CA PHE A 169 3.69 -20.09 26.86
C PHE A 169 3.32 -21.45 26.29
N THR A 170 3.67 -22.49 27.04
CA THR A 170 3.14 -23.84 26.89
C THR A 170 1.72 -23.84 27.46
N PRO A 171 0.65 -24.15 26.71
CA PRO A 171 -0.65 -24.32 27.32
C PRO A 171 -0.64 -25.58 28.19
N ALA A 172 -0.73 -25.38 29.50
CA ALA A 172 -0.97 -26.44 30.48
C ALA A 172 -2.37 -27.00 30.27
N ASN A 173 -2.47 -28.15 29.61
CA ASN A 173 -3.65 -29.00 29.69
C ASN A 173 -3.20 -30.45 29.96
N ALA A 174 -2.71 -30.67 31.18
CA ALA A 174 -2.50 -32.00 31.73
C ALA A 174 -3.69 -32.33 32.64
N SER A 175 -4.71 -32.98 32.09
CA SER A 175 -5.63 -33.80 32.89
C SER A 175 -5.23 -35.26 32.68
N ALA A 176 -4.47 -35.81 33.61
CA ALA A 176 -4.19 -37.25 33.67
C ALA A 176 -5.44 -38.02 34.14
N PRO A 177 -5.75 -39.21 33.60
CA PRO A 177 -6.81 -40.05 34.13
C PRO A 177 -6.33 -40.81 35.38
N PRO A 178 -7.21 -41.11 36.35
CA PRO A 178 -6.84 -41.81 37.56
C PRO A 178 -6.63 -43.31 37.27
N LEU A 179 -5.56 -43.88 37.84
CA LEU A 179 -5.34 -45.33 37.92
C LEU A 179 -6.45 -45.95 38.79
N ALA A 180 -7.25 -46.83 38.19
CA ALA A 180 -8.09 -47.76 38.93
C ALA A 180 -7.26 -48.99 39.32
N ASP A 181 -7.10 -49.15 40.62
CA ASP A 181 -6.63 -50.36 41.29
C ASP A 181 -7.85 -51.24 41.57
N THR A 182 -7.91 -52.44 40.97
CA THR A 182 -8.70 -53.57 41.49
C THR A 182 -8.09 -54.91 41.06
N GLY A 183 -7.50 -55.62 42.02
CA GLY A 183 -7.69 -57.07 42.23
C GLY A 183 -6.89 -58.03 41.37
#